data_AF-A0A7W1Q5J5-F1
#
_entry.id   AF-A0A7W1Q5J5-F1
#
_cell.length_a   1.000
_cell.length_b   1.000
_cell.length_c   1.000
_cell.angle_alpha   90.00
_cell.angle_beta   90.00
_cell.angle_gamma   90.00
#
_symmetry.space_group_name_H-M   'P 1'
#
loop_
_entity.id
_entity.type
_entity.pdbx_description
1 polymer ?
#
loop_
_entity_poly.entity_id
_entity_poly.type
_entity_poly.pdbx_seq_one_letter_code
_entity_poly.pdbx_strand_id
1 'polypeptide(L)'
;MADNIPDVLTDMLEIAAYVYCADQFTKRGTELMTNMGADWRRKFRFRIPVRCPDVWGKDSVREALVETLGFLSEDEFSFDFRQATTSTGLQPYLGFSDPSAQAISPDEVILFSGGLDSLAGAVDELFGNNMKVALVSHQSSTTVASKQNGLVNTLRERLNGRQLFYVPVTINKGHEEAVTFTQRSRSLLFATLGLIVARMFRKNKLSFFENGIVSFNFPISEHILGARASRTTHPRVLANCSRLFSQLLSDNINLQNPYLWKTKSEVVQVLADRGCADLISQTLSCTRVREATKIRHHCGTCSHGSAF
;
A
#
# COMPACT_ATOMS: atom_id res chain seq x y z
N MET A 1 19.69 9.06 14.57
CA MET A 1 19.20 8.99 13.18
C MET A 1 17.69 8.72 13.12
N ALA A 2 16.91 9.32 14.03
CA ALA A 2 15.50 9.60 13.82
C ALA A 2 15.42 11.09 13.43
N ASP A 3 15.95 11.41 12.25
CA ASP A 3 15.83 12.77 11.72
C ASP A 3 14.33 13.06 11.58
N ASN A 4 13.91 14.25 12.02
CA ASN A 4 12.50 14.65 12.02
C ASN A 4 11.91 14.38 10.62
N ILE A 5 10.83 13.60 10.54
CA ILE A 5 10.20 13.28 9.25
C ILE A 5 9.84 14.62 8.59
N PRO A 6 10.30 14.90 7.35
CA PRO A 6 10.02 16.15 6.67
C PRO A 6 8.54 16.50 6.71
N ASP A 7 8.21 17.77 6.97
CA ASP A 7 6.84 18.25 7.08
C ASP A 7 5.99 17.90 5.85
N VAL A 8 6.60 17.94 4.65
CA VAL A 8 5.94 17.52 3.40
C VAL A 8 5.50 16.06 3.39
N LEU A 9 6.25 15.15 4.04
CA LEU A 9 5.88 13.75 4.18
C LEU A 9 4.79 13.54 5.24
N THR A 10 4.80 14.36 6.28
CA THR A 10 3.69 14.43 7.24
C THR A 10 2.40 14.83 6.54
N ASP A 11 2.44 15.92 5.76
CA ASP A 11 1.31 16.38 4.98
C ASP A 11 0.84 15.29 4.00
N MET A 12 1.76 14.62 3.29
CA MET A 12 1.41 13.54 2.36
C MET A 12 0.68 12.39 3.07
N LEU A 13 1.12 12.00 4.28
CA LEU A 13 0.45 10.95 5.04
C LEU A 13 -0.96 11.36 5.45
N GLU A 14 -1.13 12.58 5.96
CA GLU A 14 -2.43 13.12 6.35
C GLU A 14 -3.38 13.21 5.15
N ILE A 15 -2.90 13.73 4.01
CA ILE A 15 -3.66 13.78 2.75
C ILE A 15 -4.07 12.37 2.32
N ALA A 16 -3.15 11.42 2.31
CA ALA A 16 -3.45 10.04 1.92
C ALA A 16 -4.46 9.38 2.88
N ALA A 17 -4.38 9.68 4.18
CA ALA A 17 -5.33 9.21 5.19
C ALA A 17 -6.72 9.83 4.99
N TYR A 18 -6.82 11.15 4.73
CA TYR A 18 -8.09 11.81 4.45
C TYR A 18 -8.75 11.28 3.18
N VAL A 19 -7.98 11.10 2.12
CA VAL A 19 -8.49 10.51 0.87
C VAL A 19 -8.96 9.07 1.11
N TYR A 20 -8.19 8.27 1.86
CA TYR A 20 -8.57 6.91 2.21
C TYR A 20 -9.85 6.83 3.05
N CYS A 21 -10.02 7.72 4.02
CA CYS A 21 -11.25 7.82 4.79
C CYS A 21 -12.43 8.24 3.90
N ALA A 22 -12.29 9.30 3.09
CA ALA A 22 -13.34 9.77 2.19
C ALA A 22 -13.78 8.68 1.19
N ASP A 23 -12.82 7.92 0.65
CA ASP A 23 -13.08 6.78 -0.22
C ASP A 23 -13.96 5.73 0.48
N GLN A 24 -13.76 5.50 1.78
CA GLN A 24 -14.51 4.54 2.60
C GLN A 24 -15.86 5.04 3.12
N PHE A 25 -16.01 6.34 3.38
CA PHE A 25 -17.23 6.91 3.96
C PHE A 25 -18.21 7.41 2.90
N THR A 26 -17.81 7.45 1.62
CA THR A 26 -18.67 7.87 0.53
C THR A 26 -19.13 6.67 -0.28
N LYS A 27 -20.45 6.43 -0.33
CA LYS A 27 -21.04 5.31 -1.09
C LYS A 27 -20.63 5.35 -2.55
N ARG A 28 -20.35 4.17 -3.11
CA ARG A 28 -20.05 3.97 -4.53
C ARG A 28 -21.14 3.09 -5.13
N GLY A 29 -22.18 3.71 -5.70
CA GLY A 29 -23.32 3.03 -6.31
C GLY A 29 -23.82 1.78 -5.59
N THR A 30 -24.38 0.83 -6.36
CA THR A 30 -24.66 -0.54 -5.92
C THR A 30 -23.88 -1.52 -6.79
N GLU A 31 -23.64 -2.75 -6.33
CA GLU A 31 -22.99 -3.81 -7.15
C GLU A 31 -23.76 -4.07 -8.46
N LEU A 32 -25.07 -3.80 -8.47
CA LEU A 32 -25.96 -3.94 -9.62
C LEU A 32 -25.70 -2.90 -10.72
N MET A 33 -24.91 -1.85 -10.45
CA MET A 33 -24.50 -0.87 -11.46
C MET A 33 -25.67 -0.30 -12.27
N THR A 34 -26.79 -0.05 -11.60
CA THR A 34 -27.95 0.63 -12.21
C THR A 34 -27.51 1.94 -12.87
N ASN A 35 -28.13 2.30 -13.99
CA ASN A 35 -27.77 3.48 -14.79
C ASN A 35 -26.33 3.48 -15.32
N MET A 36 -25.83 2.33 -15.81
CA MET A 36 -24.49 2.21 -16.42
C MET A 36 -23.33 2.63 -15.48
N GLY A 37 -23.55 2.53 -14.16
CA GLY A 37 -22.55 2.96 -13.17
C GLY A 37 -22.38 4.47 -13.06
N ALA A 38 -23.41 5.28 -13.35
CA ALA A 38 -23.37 6.74 -13.16
C ALA A 38 -22.92 7.13 -11.73
N ASP A 39 -23.38 6.40 -10.72
CA ASP A 39 -23.02 6.61 -9.31
C ASP A 39 -21.63 6.05 -8.93
N TRP A 40 -20.91 5.46 -9.88
CA TRP A 40 -19.59 4.87 -9.64
C TRP A 40 -18.49 5.92 -9.55
N ARG A 41 -18.60 7.01 -10.31
CA ARG A 41 -17.62 8.10 -10.35
C ARG A 41 -18.07 9.22 -9.42
N ARG A 42 -17.35 9.43 -8.32
CA ARG A 42 -17.67 10.48 -7.34
C ARG A 42 -16.84 11.72 -7.62
N LYS A 43 -17.30 12.86 -7.11
CA LYS A 43 -16.54 14.11 -7.14
C LYS A 43 -16.15 14.49 -5.72
N PHE A 44 -14.86 14.54 -5.46
CA PHE A 44 -14.30 14.93 -4.17
C PHE A 44 -13.68 16.32 -4.25
N ARG A 45 -14.00 17.14 -3.25
CA ARG A 45 -13.34 18.41 -3.00
C ARG A 45 -12.75 18.40 -1.60
N PHE A 46 -11.43 18.39 -1.54
CA PHE A 46 -10.68 18.43 -0.29
C PHE A 46 -10.19 19.84 -0.02
N ARG A 47 -10.41 20.31 1.21
CA ARG A 47 -9.79 21.52 1.74
C ARG A 47 -8.96 21.13 2.95
N ILE A 48 -7.64 21.09 2.79
CA ILE A 48 -6.73 20.47 3.75
C ILE A 48 -5.70 21.51 4.23
N PRO A 49 -5.55 21.71 5.55
CA PRO A 49 -4.43 22.46 6.09
C PRO A 49 -3.14 21.63 5.94
N VAL A 50 -2.09 22.24 5.41
CA VAL A 50 -0.77 21.64 5.16
C VAL A 50 0.33 22.52 5.76
N ARG A 51 1.43 21.91 6.15
CA ARG A 51 2.61 22.59 6.69
C ARG A 51 3.41 23.29 5.58
N CYS A 52 3.45 22.69 4.38
CA CYS A 52 4.22 23.20 3.25
C CYS A 52 3.34 23.69 2.07
N PRO A 53 2.53 24.76 2.21
CA PRO A 53 1.62 25.18 1.15
C PRO A 53 2.33 25.60 -0.15
N ASP A 54 3.56 26.10 -0.07
CA ASP A 54 4.34 26.46 -1.27
C ASP A 54 4.72 25.24 -2.13
N VAL A 55 4.83 24.05 -1.53
CA VAL A 55 5.07 22.81 -2.27
C VAL A 55 3.75 22.28 -2.83
N TRP A 56 2.73 22.18 -1.98
CA TRP A 56 1.41 21.66 -2.34
C TRP A 56 0.62 22.57 -3.29
N GLY A 57 0.95 23.86 -3.33
CA GLY A 57 0.37 24.85 -4.22
C GLY A 57 0.91 24.80 -5.65
N LYS A 58 2.05 24.13 -5.90
CA LYS A 58 2.60 23.97 -7.25
C LYS A 58 1.64 23.15 -8.11
N ASP A 59 1.33 23.66 -9.30
CA ASP A 59 0.43 22.99 -10.25
C ASP A 59 0.92 21.57 -10.58
N SER A 60 2.23 21.40 -10.78
CA SER A 60 2.81 20.09 -11.07
C SER A 60 2.51 19.04 -10.00
N VAL A 61 2.55 19.41 -8.71
CA VAL A 61 2.28 18.51 -7.57
C VAL A 61 0.79 18.21 -7.50
N ARG A 62 -0.07 19.22 -7.68
CA ARG A 62 -1.53 19.08 -7.67
C ARG A 62 -2.00 18.17 -8.80
N GLU A 63 -1.51 18.39 -10.01
CA GLU A 63 -1.78 17.57 -11.18
C GLU A 63 -1.31 16.13 -10.98
N ALA A 64 -0.11 15.93 -10.44
CA ALA A 64 0.40 14.59 -10.12
C ALA A 64 -0.51 13.85 -9.12
N LEU A 65 -0.94 14.52 -8.06
CA LEU A 65 -1.84 13.95 -7.06
C LEU A 65 -3.20 13.61 -7.66
N VAL A 66 -3.82 14.53 -8.40
CA VAL A 66 -5.14 14.34 -9.03
C VAL A 66 -5.10 13.23 -10.07
N GLU A 67 -4.07 13.19 -10.93
CA GLU A 67 -3.95 12.14 -11.95
C GLU A 67 -3.74 10.75 -11.30
N THR A 68 -2.90 10.68 -10.27
CA THR A 68 -2.66 9.44 -9.51
C THR A 68 -3.96 8.90 -8.93
N LEU A 69 -4.70 9.74 -8.21
CA LEU A 69 -5.95 9.36 -7.55
C LEU A 69 -7.07 9.07 -8.56
N GLY A 70 -7.22 9.89 -9.59
CA GLY A 70 -8.20 9.70 -10.64
C GLY A 70 -7.99 8.38 -11.40
N PHE A 71 -6.75 8.00 -11.69
CA PHE A 71 -6.48 6.71 -12.32
C PHE A 71 -6.72 5.52 -11.37
N LEU A 72 -6.41 5.68 -10.07
CA LEU A 72 -6.61 4.65 -9.05
C LEU A 72 -8.09 4.34 -8.77
N SER A 73 -8.93 5.36 -8.65
CA SER A 73 -10.30 5.21 -8.16
C SER A 73 -11.39 5.56 -9.19
N GLU A 74 -11.02 6.19 -10.31
CA GLU A 74 -11.95 6.75 -11.31
C GLU A 74 -12.90 7.82 -10.76
N ASP A 75 -12.56 8.39 -9.60
CA ASP A 75 -13.23 9.56 -9.07
C ASP A 75 -12.55 10.84 -9.58
N GLU A 76 -13.28 11.95 -9.56
CA GLU A 76 -12.75 13.28 -9.81
C GLU A 76 -12.29 13.89 -8.47
N PHE A 77 -11.07 14.45 -8.44
CA PHE A 77 -10.50 15.07 -7.24
C PHE A 77 -10.17 16.52 -7.48
N SER A 78 -10.44 17.36 -6.48
CA SER A 78 -9.98 18.74 -6.40
C SER A 78 -9.43 19.05 -5.01
N PHE A 79 -8.31 19.76 -4.95
CA PHE A 79 -7.62 20.09 -3.70
C PHE A 79 -7.44 21.60 -3.55
N ASP A 80 -7.79 22.11 -2.38
CA ASP A 80 -7.54 23.46 -1.88
C ASP A 80 -6.67 23.36 -0.61
N PHE A 81 -5.38 23.61 -0.75
CA PHE A 81 -4.42 23.54 0.34
C PHE A 81 -4.27 24.90 1.03
N ARG A 82 -4.28 24.90 2.37
CA ARG A 82 -4.14 26.12 3.19
C ARG A 82 -3.03 25.93 4.22
N GLN A 83 -2.46 27.02 4.73
CA GLN A 83 -1.47 26.94 5.80
C GLN A 83 -2.08 26.33 7.07
N ALA A 84 -1.44 25.30 7.63
CA ALA A 84 -1.78 24.76 8.93
C ALA A 84 -1.45 25.76 10.04
N THR A 85 -2.42 25.99 10.94
CA THR A 85 -2.28 26.83 12.14
C THR A 85 -1.87 26.03 13.39
N THR A 86 -2.10 24.72 13.37
CA THR A 86 -1.81 23.78 14.45
C THR A 86 -1.19 22.53 13.85
N SER A 87 0.00 22.13 14.33
CA SER A 87 0.70 20.95 13.84
C SER A 87 0.91 19.94 14.96
N THR A 88 0.37 18.73 14.79
CA THR A 88 0.81 17.53 15.50
C THR A 88 1.87 16.83 14.65
N GLY A 89 3.03 16.49 15.21
CA GLY A 89 4.07 15.74 14.49
C GLY A 89 3.69 14.27 14.28
N LEU A 90 4.33 13.58 13.31
CA LEU A 90 4.11 12.14 13.03
C LEU A 90 4.71 11.19 14.07
N GLN A 91 5.76 11.63 14.77
CA GLN A 91 6.55 10.80 15.70
C GLN A 91 5.72 10.00 16.73
N PRO A 92 4.60 10.51 17.30
CA PRO A 92 3.78 9.74 18.24
C PRO A 92 3.10 8.52 17.62
N TYR A 93 2.87 8.53 16.30
CA TYR A 93 1.96 7.58 15.64
C TYR A 93 2.65 6.37 15.02
N LEU A 94 3.94 6.47 14.72
CA LEU A 94 4.65 5.44 13.96
C LEU A 94 5.61 4.58 14.81
N GLY A 95 5.69 4.83 16.13
CA GLY A 95 6.39 3.95 17.09
C GLY A 95 7.89 3.77 16.84
N PHE A 96 8.50 4.63 16.03
CA PHE A 96 9.90 4.50 15.58
C PHE A 96 10.96 4.86 16.64
N SER A 97 10.54 5.07 17.89
CA SER A 97 11.42 5.32 19.03
C SER A 97 12.15 4.06 19.53
N ASP A 98 11.94 2.89 18.92
CA ASP A 98 12.66 1.66 19.25
C ASP A 98 14.15 1.76 18.86
N PRO A 99 15.10 1.68 19.82
CA PRO A 99 16.54 1.73 19.54
C PRO A 99 17.02 0.62 18.59
N SER A 100 16.34 -0.52 18.53
CA SER A 100 16.69 -1.63 17.64
C SER A 100 16.43 -1.31 16.16
N ALA A 101 15.48 -0.42 15.87
CA ALA A 101 15.22 0.12 14.53
C ALA A 101 16.39 0.96 14.01
N GLN A 102 17.16 1.58 14.92
CA GLN A 102 18.27 2.48 14.58
C GLN A 102 19.58 1.75 14.27
N ALA A 103 19.68 0.46 14.63
CA ALA A 103 20.87 -0.36 14.39
C ALA A 103 20.90 -1.06 13.02
N ILE A 104 19.79 -1.02 12.28
CA ILE A 104 19.64 -1.74 11.01
C ILE A 104 19.51 -0.73 9.87
N SER A 105 20.36 -0.86 8.86
CA SER A 105 20.21 -0.19 7.56
C SER A 105 19.72 -1.23 6.55
N PRO A 106 18.42 -1.29 6.25
CA PRO A 106 17.90 -2.21 5.24
C PRO A 106 18.43 -1.84 3.86
N ASP A 107 18.58 -2.84 2.99
CA ASP A 107 18.96 -2.67 1.59
C ASP A 107 17.72 -2.37 0.74
N GLU A 108 16.58 -3.00 1.07
CA GLU A 108 15.32 -2.90 0.34
C GLU A 108 14.15 -2.60 1.30
N VAL A 109 13.24 -1.71 0.88
CA VAL A 109 11.97 -1.45 1.58
C VAL A 109 10.84 -2.08 0.78
N ILE A 110 10.16 -3.04 1.40
CA ILE A 110 9.13 -3.84 0.76
C ILE A 110 7.78 -3.56 1.41
N LEU A 111 6.80 -3.24 0.57
CA LEU A 111 5.42 -3.10 1.00
C LEU A 111 4.77 -4.47 1.17
N PHE A 112 4.53 -4.85 2.42
CA PHE A 112 4.08 -6.16 2.83
C PHE A 112 2.57 -6.17 3.13
N SER A 113 1.78 -6.78 2.26
CA SER A 113 0.32 -6.89 2.47
C SER A 113 -0.06 -8.11 3.31
N GLY A 114 0.83 -9.11 3.42
CA GLY A 114 0.52 -10.43 3.98
C GLY A 114 -0.13 -11.39 2.98
N GLY A 115 -0.26 -10.97 1.71
CA GLY A 115 -0.65 -11.84 0.61
C GLY A 115 0.52 -12.65 0.07
N LEU A 116 0.20 -13.66 -0.75
CA LEU A 116 1.16 -14.61 -1.33
C LEU A 116 2.33 -13.91 -2.04
N ASP A 117 2.04 -12.94 -2.88
CA ASP A 117 3.05 -12.31 -3.74
C ASP A 117 4.01 -11.44 -2.93
N SER A 118 3.48 -10.70 -1.95
CA SER A 118 4.29 -9.92 -1.01
C SER A 118 5.17 -10.80 -0.11
N LEU A 119 4.68 -12.00 0.26
CA LEU A 119 5.46 -12.98 1.00
C LEU A 119 6.57 -13.58 0.13
N ALA A 120 6.24 -13.99 -1.09
CA ALA A 120 7.20 -14.52 -2.04
C ALA A 120 8.31 -13.51 -2.35
N GLY A 121 7.95 -12.23 -2.54
CA GLY A 121 8.92 -11.15 -2.71
C GLY A 121 9.84 -10.96 -1.50
N ALA A 122 9.26 -10.92 -0.29
CA ALA A 122 10.05 -10.83 0.94
C ALA A 122 11.00 -12.02 1.10
N VAL A 123 10.54 -13.24 0.81
CA VAL A 123 11.35 -14.46 0.86
C VAL A 123 12.46 -14.45 -0.17
N ASP A 124 12.19 -14.03 -1.41
CA ASP A 124 13.21 -13.99 -2.46
C ASP A 124 14.32 -12.99 -2.13
N GLU A 125 13.97 -11.81 -1.62
CA GLU A 125 14.96 -10.82 -1.21
C GLU A 125 15.77 -11.28 0.02
N LEU A 126 15.09 -11.84 1.03
CA LEU A 126 15.75 -12.29 2.27
C LEU A 126 16.63 -13.53 2.05
N PHE A 127 16.13 -14.56 1.37
CA PHE A 127 16.78 -15.87 1.27
C PHE A 127 17.49 -16.08 -0.06
N GLY A 128 17.01 -15.48 -1.14
CA GLY A 128 17.61 -15.57 -2.48
C GLY A 128 18.74 -14.56 -2.68
N ASN A 129 18.43 -13.28 -2.50
CA ASN A 129 19.38 -12.19 -2.72
C ASN A 129 20.20 -11.83 -1.46
N ASN A 130 19.87 -12.43 -0.31
CA ASN A 130 20.53 -12.19 0.97
C ASN A 130 20.51 -10.70 1.41
N MET A 131 19.42 -10.01 1.09
CA MET A 131 19.23 -8.60 1.37
C MET A 131 18.72 -8.39 2.79
N LYS A 132 19.06 -7.25 3.40
CA LYS A 132 18.39 -6.76 4.61
C LYS A 132 17.11 -6.08 4.20
N VAL A 133 15.98 -6.48 4.76
CA VAL A 133 14.67 -6.00 4.32
C VAL A 133 13.97 -5.23 5.43
N ALA A 134 13.36 -4.10 5.08
CA ALA A 134 12.33 -3.46 5.90
C ALA A 134 10.94 -3.75 5.29
N LEU A 135 10.14 -4.53 6.00
CA LEU A 135 8.75 -4.79 5.65
C LEU A 135 7.86 -3.71 6.25
N VAL A 136 7.02 -3.09 5.41
CA VAL A 136 6.04 -2.09 5.84
C VAL A 136 4.64 -2.63 5.62
N SER A 137 3.84 -2.70 6.67
CA SER A 137 2.48 -3.25 6.65
C SER A 137 1.45 -2.23 7.07
N HIS A 138 0.34 -2.14 6.32
CA HIS A 138 -0.87 -1.46 6.79
C HIS A 138 -1.86 -2.47 7.38
N GLN A 139 -2.04 -2.39 8.71
CA GLN A 139 -2.90 -3.25 9.52
C GLN A 139 -4.34 -2.72 9.52
N SER A 140 -5.08 -3.01 8.45
CA SER A 140 -6.45 -2.53 8.27
C SER A 140 -7.49 -3.18 9.21
N SER A 141 -7.15 -4.30 9.85
CA SER A 141 -7.99 -4.98 10.84
C SER A 141 -7.13 -5.88 11.73
N THR A 142 -7.67 -6.30 12.88
CA THR A 142 -7.01 -7.23 13.81
C THR A 142 -6.67 -8.57 13.16
N THR A 143 -7.54 -9.09 12.28
CA THR A 143 -7.30 -10.32 11.52
C THR A 143 -6.11 -10.17 10.56
N VAL A 144 -6.04 -9.06 9.83
CA VAL A 144 -4.91 -8.78 8.92
C VAL A 144 -3.63 -8.61 9.72
N ALA A 145 -3.67 -7.86 10.83
CA ALA A 145 -2.54 -7.67 11.72
C ALA A 145 -1.99 -8.99 12.26
N SER A 146 -2.87 -9.87 12.76
CA SER A 146 -2.48 -11.19 13.28
C SER A 146 -1.79 -12.05 12.23
N LYS A 147 -2.32 -12.10 11.00
CA LYS A 147 -1.71 -12.86 9.90
C LYS A 147 -0.37 -12.28 9.46
N GLN A 148 -0.28 -10.96 9.28
CA GLN A 148 0.98 -10.29 8.93
C GLN A 148 2.05 -10.52 10.00
N ASN A 149 1.70 -10.35 11.28
CA ASN A 149 2.62 -10.56 12.39
C ASN A 149 3.07 -12.03 12.49
N GLY A 150 2.14 -12.97 12.29
CA GLY A 150 2.45 -14.40 12.24
C GLY A 150 3.47 -14.73 11.15
N LEU A 151 3.24 -14.28 9.92
CA LEU A 151 4.18 -14.46 8.81
C LEU A 151 5.56 -13.85 9.10
N VAL A 152 5.60 -12.62 9.63
CA VAL A 152 6.86 -11.96 9.99
C VAL A 152 7.61 -12.73 11.07
N ASN A 153 6.92 -13.26 12.08
CA ASN A 153 7.55 -14.06 13.13
C ASN A 153 8.10 -15.38 12.57
N THR A 154 7.32 -16.09 11.75
CA THR A 154 7.80 -17.32 11.09
C THR A 154 9.00 -17.05 10.17
N LEU A 155 9.01 -15.91 9.46
CA LEU A 155 10.17 -15.49 8.69
C LEU A 155 11.37 -15.28 9.61
N ARG A 156 11.22 -14.52 10.70
CA ARG A 156 12.29 -14.24 11.68
C ARG A 156 12.93 -15.50 12.26
N GLU A 157 12.13 -16.52 12.58
CA GLU A 157 12.62 -17.80 13.09
C GLU A 157 13.51 -18.53 12.07
N ARG A 158 13.28 -18.32 10.77
CA ARG A 158 14.08 -18.89 9.67
C ARG A 158 15.28 -18.01 9.29
N LEU A 159 15.38 -16.79 9.83
CA LEU A 159 16.52 -15.92 9.55
C LEU A 159 17.72 -16.40 10.36
N ASN A 160 18.60 -17.17 9.72
CA ASN A 160 19.90 -17.58 10.26
C ASN A 160 20.88 -16.38 10.40
N GLY A 161 20.53 -15.38 11.22
CA GLY A 161 21.31 -14.14 11.43
C GLY A 161 21.03 -13.02 10.42
N ARG A 162 20.04 -13.18 9.53
CA ARG A 162 19.61 -12.14 8.58
C ARG A 162 18.76 -11.07 9.27
N GLN A 163 18.87 -9.83 8.81
CA GLN A 163 18.17 -8.69 9.41
C GLN A 163 16.85 -8.41 8.69
N LEU A 164 15.74 -8.57 9.42
CA LEU A 164 14.40 -8.18 9.00
C LEU A 164 13.84 -7.14 9.96
N PHE A 165 13.64 -5.93 9.44
CA PHE A 165 12.93 -4.87 10.15
C PHE A 165 11.45 -4.89 9.74
N TYR A 166 10.55 -4.68 10.70
CA TYR A 166 9.12 -4.71 10.43
C TYR A 166 8.41 -3.50 11.02
N VAL A 167 7.69 -2.79 10.18
CA VAL A 167 6.94 -1.57 10.50
C VAL A 167 5.45 -1.84 10.31
N PRO A 168 4.74 -2.28 11.36
CA PRO A 168 3.29 -2.34 11.35
C PRO A 168 2.70 -0.94 11.59
N VAL A 169 1.81 -0.51 10.69
CA VAL A 169 1.10 0.77 10.83
C VAL A 169 -0.40 0.53 10.85
N THR A 170 -1.07 1.09 11.85
CA THR A 170 -2.53 1.12 11.94
C THR A 170 -3.01 2.55 11.73
N ILE A 171 -4.11 2.70 10.99
CA ILE A 171 -4.74 4.00 10.79
C ILE A 171 -6.06 3.97 11.52
N ASN A 172 -6.15 4.81 12.55
CA ASN A 172 -7.38 5.00 13.31
C ASN A 172 -8.32 5.91 12.51
N LYS A 173 -9.53 5.44 12.26
CA LYS A 173 -10.58 6.17 11.52
C LYS A 173 -11.71 6.67 12.42
N GLY A 174 -11.48 6.67 13.74
CA GLY A 174 -12.52 6.87 14.73
C GLY A 174 -13.38 5.63 14.93
N HIS A 175 -14.56 5.83 15.50
CA HIS A 175 -15.49 4.76 15.89
C HIS A 175 -16.52 4.40 14.82
N GLU A 176 -16.57 5.13 13.70
CA GLU A 176 -17.56 4.90 12.65
C GLU A 176 -17.15 3.77 11.71
N GLU A 177 -18.13 2.94 11.32
CA GLU A 177 -17.91 1.88 10.35
C GLU A 177 -17.88 2.43 8.91
N ALA A 178 -16.96 1.90 8.11
CA ALA A 178 -16.85 2.25 6.71
C ALA A 178 -18.15 1.91 5.95
N VAL A 179 -18.62 2.86 5.14
CA VAL A 179 -19.85 2.73 4.36
C VAL A 179 -19.61 1.95 3.06
N THR A 180 -18.40 2.04 2.50
CA THR A 180 -17.96 1.25 1.35
C THR A 180 -16.67 0.48 1.62
N PHE A 181 -16.61 -0.69 1.01
CA PHE A 181 -15.52 -1.66 1.16
C PHE A 181 -14.56 -1.64 -0.04
N THR A 182 -14.86 -0.88 -1.10
CA THR A 182 -13.95 -0.66 -2.23
C THR A 182 -12.84 0.31 -1.83
N GLN A 183 -11.72 -0.20 -1.29
CA GLN A 183 -10.59 0.59 -0.80
C GLN A 183 -9.61 0.98 -1.92
N ARG A 184 -10.07 1.74 -2.93
CA ARG A 184 -9.30 2.01 -4.16
C ARG A 184 -8.13 2.97 -3.95
N SER A 185 -8.25 3.87 -2.98
CA SER A 185 -7.19 4.81 -2.59
C SER A 185 -6.19 4.26 -1.57
N ARG A 186 -6.43 3.05 -1.02
CA ARG A 186 -5.54 2.44 -0.01
C ARG A 186 -4.11 2.24 -0.51
N SER A 187 -3.94 2.02 -1.81
CA SER A 187 -2.63 1.85 -2.45
C SER A 187 -1.75 3.10 -2.29
N LEU A 188 -2.31 4.31 -2.45
CA LEU A 188 -1.57 5.57 -2.28
C LEU A 188 -1.10 5.74 -0.84
N LEU A 189 -1.99 5.47 0.11
CA LEU A 189 -1.67 5.49 1.53
C LEU A 189 -0.56 4.49 1.88
N PHE A 190 -0.65 3.29 1.31
CA PHE A 190 0.36 2.26 1.53
C PHE A 190 1.71 2.65 0.91
N ALA A 191 1.71 3.20 -0.31
CA ALA A 191 2.90 3.76 -0.96
C ALA A 191 3.53 4.90 -0.13
N THR A 192 2.70 5.76 0.47
CA THR A 192 3.15 6.87 1.34
C THR A 192 3.84 6.37 2.59
N LEU A 193 3.29 5.33 3.24
CA LEU A 193 3.95 4.69 4.39
C LEU A 193 5.30 4.08 4.00
N GLY A 194 5.35 3.38 2.86
CA GLY A 194 6.60 2.86 2.30
C GLY A 194 7.64 3.95 2.04
N LEU A 195 7.21 5.08 1.47
CA LEU A 195 8.06 6.24 1.22
C LEU A 195 8.64 6.79 2.53
N ILE A 196 7.82 6.99 3.55
CA ILE A 196 8.27 7.52 4.85
C ILE A 196 9.35 6.61 5.43
N VAL A 197 9.11 5.30 5.47
CA VAL A 197 10.08 4.32 5.98
C VAL A 197 11.35 4.32 5.12
N ALA A 198 11.23 4.34 3.79
CA ALA A 198 12.38 4.42 2.89
C ALA A 198 13.21 5.67 3.16
N ARG A 199 12.58 6.83 3.33
CA ARG A 199 13.27 8.10 3.62
C ARG A 199 13.96 8.11 4.98
N MET A 200 13.38 7.46 5.99
CA MET A 200 14.05 7.28 7.28
C MET A 200 15.34 6.47 7.18
N PHE A 201 15.38 5.47 6.29
CA PHE A 201 16.58 4.70 5.98
C PHE A 201 17.43 5.32 4.85
N ARG A 202 17.16 6.58 4.46
CA ARG A 202 17.87 7.30 3.39
C ARG A 202 17.86 6.53 2.06
N LYS A 203 16.76 5.85 1.78
CA LYS A 203 16.49 5.14 0.53
C LYS A 203 15.50 5.92 -0.32
N ASN A 204 15.69 5.79 -1.63
CA ASN A 204 14.85 6.41 -2.66
C ASN A 204 14.05 5.39 -3.45
N LYS A 205 14.12 4.12 -3.04
CA LYS A 205 13.53 2.99 -3.73
C LYS A 205 12.60 2.26 -2.78
N LEU A 206 11.43 1.88 -3.28
CA LEU A 206 10.53 0.96 -2.61
C LEU A 206 9.93 -0.04 -3.59
N SER A 207 9.78 -1.28 -3.13
CA SER A 207 9.29 -2.38 -3.96
C SER A 207 7.91 -2.85 -3.50
N PHE A 208 7.02 -2.95 -4.49
CA PHE A 208 5.83 -3.78 -4.41
C PHE A 208 6.13 -5.15 -5.01
N PHE A 209 5.44 -6.18 -4.54
CA PHE A 209 5.47 -7.49 -5.18
C PHE A 209 4.05 -7.95 -5.44
N GLU A 210 3.66 -7.92 -6.70
CA GLU A 210 2.38 -8.43 -7.20
C GLU A 210 2.62 -8.95 -8.61
N ASN A 211 2.10 -10.13 -8.93
CA ASN A 211 2.25 -10.74 -10.25
C ASN A 211 1.69 -9.83 -11.37
N GLY A 212 2.20 -10.01 -12.58
CA GLY A 212 1.88 -9.19 -13.74
C GLY A 212 0.40 -9.23 -14.11
N ILE A 213 -0.21 -10.41 -14.08
CA ILE A 213 -1.61 -10.62 -14.49
C ILE A 213 -2.56 -9.77 -13.64
N VAL A 214 -2.33 -9.74 -12.32
CA VAL A 214 -3.10 -8.89 -11.40
C VAL A 214 -2.70 -7.42 -11.54
N SER A 215 -1.41 -7.12 -11.69
CA SER A 215 -0.90 -5.74 -11.77
C SER A 215 -1.40 -4.98 -13.00
N PHE A 216 -1.40 -5.61 -14.18
CA PHE A 216 -1.92 -5.02 -15.41
C PHE A 216 -3.45 -4.91 -15.38
N ASN A 217 -4.12 -5.76 -14.59
CA ASN A 217 -5.57 -5.78 -14.47
C ASN A 217 -6.25 -5.83 -15.86
N PHE A 218 -5.84 -6.80 -16.67
CA PHE A 218 -6.38 -6.95 -18.02
C PHE A 218 -7.90 -7.15 -17.99
N PRO A 219 -8.66 -6.48 -18.87
CA PRO A 219 -10.11 -6.64 -18.93
C PRO A 219 -10.42 -8.02 -19.53
N ILE A 220 -10.62 -9.03 -18.66
CA ILE A 220 -10.98 -10.40 -19.07
C ILE A 220 -12.41 -10.44 -19.66
N SER A 221 -13.23 -9.43 -19.38
CA SER A 221 -14.57 -9.25 -19.94
C SER A 221 -14.87 -7.77 -20.11
N GLU A 222 -15.62 -7.41 -21.15
CA GLU A 222 -16.13 -6.05 -21.38
C GLU A 222 -16.98 -5.52 -20.22
N HIS A 223 -17.55 -6.42 -19.40
CA HIS A 223 -18.26 -6.04 -18.18
C HIS A 223 -17.34 -5.68 -17.01
N ILE A 224 -16.03 -5.93 -17.09
CA ILE A 224 -15.04 -5.43 -16.12
C ILE A 224 -14.62 -4.02 -16.56
N LEU A 225 -15.59 -3.09 -16.55
CA LEU A 225 -15.32 -1.68 -16.83
C LEU A 225 -14.65 -1.02 -15.62
N GLY A 226 -13.50 -0.41 -15.84
CA GLY A 226 -12.94 0.61 -14.97
C GLY A 226 -12.31 0.12 -13.66
N ALA A 227 -12.53 0.83 -12.56
CA ALA A 227 -11.99 0.55 -11.22
C ALA A 227 -12.67 -0.65 -10.52
N ARG A 228 -13.33 -1.55 -11.27
CA ARG A 228 -13.94 -2.78 -10.72
C ARG A 228 -12.88 -3.75 -10.18
N ALA A 229 -11.66 -3.69 -10.70
CA ALA A 229 -10.51 -4.37 -10.15
C ALA A 229 -9.43 -3.37 -9.67
N SER A 230 -8.63 -3.79 -8.69
CA SER A 230 -7.68 -2.90 -8.04
C SER A 230 -6.51 -2.61 -8.97
N ARG A 231 -6.13 -1.33 -9.11
CA ARG A 231 -4.96 -0.90 -9.90
C ARG A 231 -3.73 -0.67 -9.02
N THR A 232 -3.68 -1.32 -7.84
CA THR A 232 -2.70 -1.06 -6.75
C THR A 232 -1.26 -0.98 -7.24
N THR A 233 -0.84 -1.93 -8.07
CA THR A 233 0.54 -2.11 -8.57
C THR A 233 0.63 -1.91 -10.09
N HIS A 234 -0.39 -1.30 -10.70
CA HIS A 234 -0.38 -1.03 -12.13
C HIS A 234 0.82 -0.14 -12.50
N PRO A 235 1.56 -0.41 -13.58
CA PRO A 235 2.77 0.35 -13.93
C PRO A 235 2.55 1.87 -13.98
N ARG A 236 1.43 2.32 -14.55
CA ARG A 236 1.03 3.73 -14.54
C ARG A 236 0.84 4.33 -13.14
N VAL A 237 0.28 3.56 -12.19
CA VAL A 237 0.14 4.02 -10.80
C VAL A 237 1.50 4.17 -10.15
N LEU A 238 2.38 3.17 -10.30
CA LEU A 238 3.72 3.22 -9.72
C LEU A 238 4.54 4.38 -10.30
N ALA A 239 4.44 4.63 -11.60
CA ALA A 239 5.07 5.77 -12.26
C ALA A 239 4.49 7.11 -11.78
N ASN A 240 3.16 7.21 -11.66
CA ASN A 240 2.50 8.44 -11.19
C ASN A 240 2.84 8.75 -9.72
N CYS A 241 2.85 7.74 -8.85
CA CYS A 241 3.31 7.87 -7.47
C CYS A 241 4.80 8.25 -7.39
N SER A 242 5.66 7.62 -8.20
CA SER A 242 7.09 7.96 -8.29
C SER A 242 7.28 9.43 -8.68
N ARG A 243 6.54 9.90 -9.69
CA ARG A 243 6.56 11.30 -10.12
C ARG A 243 6.09 12.25 -9.02
N LEU A 244 4.95 11.95 -8.38
CA LEU A 244 4.42 12.74 -7.27
C LEU A 244 5.45 12.85 -6.14
N PHE A 245 5.98 11.73 -5.66
CA PHE A 245 6.93 11.70 -4.56
C PHE A 245 8.25 12.39 -4.91
N SER A 246 8.70 12.24 -6.15
CA SER A 246 9.90 12.93 -6.63
C SER A 246 9.73 14.45 -6.64
N GLN A 247 8.55 14.94 -7.02
CA GLN A 247 8.24 16.37 -6.98
C GLN A 247 8.12 16.91 -5.55
N LEU A 248 7.53 16.14 -4.63
CA LEU A 248 7.39 16.54 -3.23
C LEU A 248 8.75 16.66 -2.53
N LEU A 249 9.67 15.75 -2.81
CA LEU A 249 10.98 15.68 -2.15
C LEU A 249 12.10 16.37 -2.94
N SER A 250 11.86 16.75 -4.20
CA SER A 250 12.89 17.22 -5.14
C SER A 250 14.07 16.22 -5.25
N ASP A 251 13.74 14.93 -5.25
CA ASP A 251 14.68 13.80 -5.30
C ASP A 251 14.13 12.71 -6.21
N ASN A 252 14.96 11.82 -6.75
CA ASN A 252 14.51 10.75 -7.64
C ASN A 252 13.96 9.57 -6.84
N ILE A 253 12.64 9.46 -6.72
CA ILE A 253 11.96 8.38 -6.00
C ILE A 253 11.45 7.33 -6.98
N ASN A 254 11.82 6.06 -6.76
CA ASN A 254 11.47 4.93 -7.63
C ASN A 254 10.59 3.90 -6.91
N LEU A 255 9.35 3.75 -7.39
CA LEU A 255 8.46 2.67 -7.02
C LEU A 255 8.51 1.60 -8.10
N GLN A 256 8.90 0.39 -7.72
CA GLN A 256 9.01 -0.72 -8.65
C GLN A 256 8.16 -1.92 -8.24
N ASN A 257 7.86 -2.77 -9.23
CA ASN A 257 7.28 -4.10 -9.01
C ASN A 257 8.12 -5.15 -9.75
N PRO A 258 9.07 -5.83 -9.08
CA PRO A 258 9.90 -6.84 -9.70
C PRO A 258 9.11 -8.02 -10.29
N TYR A 259 7.89 -8.27 -9.81
CA TYR A 259 7.05 -9.39 -10.26
C TYR A 259 6.10 -9.02 -11.39
N LEU A 260 6.28 -7.84 -12.02
CA LEU A 260 5.46 -7.40 -13.14
C LEU A 260 5.40 -8.40 -14.31
N TRP A 261 6.46 -9.19 -14.51
CA TRP A 261 6.52 -10.18 -15.59
C TRP A 261 6.37 -11.62 -15.12
N LYS A 262 6.03 -11.83 -13.84
CA LYS A 262 5.79 -13.16 -13.29
C LYS A 262 4.30 -13.48 -13.26
N THR A 263 3.98 -14.73 -13.51
CA THR A 263 2.69 -15.37 -13.26
C THR A 263 2.57 -15.83 -11.81
N LYS A 264 1.35 -16.15 -11.37
CA LYS A 264 1.11 -16.68 -10.01
C LYS A 264 1.88 -17.97 -9.75
N SER A 265 1.96 -18.86 -10.76
CA SER A 265 2.70 -20.12 -10.67
C SER A 265 4.20 -19.89 -10.46
N GLU A 266 4.79 -18.94 -11.19
CA GLU A 266 6.20 -18.58 -11.01
C GLU A 266 6.45 -17.95 -9.64
N VAL A 267 5.52 -17.16 -9.10
CA VAL A 267 5.60 -16.61 -7.74
C VAL A 267 5.56 -17.72 -6.69
N VAL A 268 4.71 -18.74 -6.87
CA VAL A 268 4.67 -19.93 -5.99
C VAL A 268 5.98 -20.71 -6.09
N GLN A 269 6.54 -20.86 -7.29
CA GLN A 269 7.80 -21.56 -7.51
C GLN A 269 8.94 -20.87 -6.76
N VAL A 270 8.97 -19.54 -6.71
CA VAL A 270 9.96 -18.80 -5.90
C VAL A 270 9.89 -19.22 -4.42
N LEU A 271 8.69 -19.35 -3.83
CA LEU A 271 8.58 -19.83 -2.44
C LEU A 271 9.07 -21.27 -2.27
N ALA A 272 8.77 -22.15 -3.23
CA ALA A 272 9.21 -23.54 -3.20
C ALA A 272 10.74 -23.65 -3.30
N ASP A 273 11.36 -22.92 -4.23
CA ASP A 273 12.82 -22.93 -4.44
C ASP A 273 13.59 -22.41 -3.23
N ARG A 274 12.96 -21.56 -2.39
CA ARG A 274 13.52 -21.04 -1.14
C ARG A 274 13.14 -21.87 0.09
N GLY A 275 12.52 -23.04 -0.08
CA GLY A 275 12.12 -23.92 1.04
C GLY A 275 11.03 -23.32 1.95
N CYS A 276 10.19 -22.44 1.40
CA CYS A 276 9.16 -21.69 2.13
C CYS A 276 7.75 -21.91 1.57
N ALA A 277 7.53 -22.98 0.79
CA ALA A 277 6.21 -23.31 0.22
C ALA A 277 5.15 -23.58 1.30
N ASP A 278 5.55 -24.06 2.48
CA ASP A 278 4.63 -24.32 3.60
C ASP A 278 3.95 -23.04 4.11
N LEU A 279 4.59 -21.87 3.94
CA LEU A 279 4.07 -20.58 4.36
C LEU A 279 2.87 -20.10 3.52
N ILE A 280 2.64 -20.70 2.34
CA ILE A 280 1.51 -20.34 1.45
C ILE A 280 0.18 -20.43 2.20
N SER A 281 0.01 -21.49 2.99
CA SER A 281 -1.18 -21.75 3.82
C SER A 281 -1.46 -20.67 4.87
N GLN A 282 -0.45 -19.87 5.22
CA GLN A 282 -0.54 -18.81 6.23
C GLN A 282 -0.86 -17.44 5.60
N THR A 283 -0.82 -17.32 4.27
CA THR A 283 -1.06 -16.06 3.55
C THR A 283 -2.55 -15.67 3.50
N LEU A 284 -2.80 -14.37 3.32
CA LEU A 284 -4.16 -13.84 3.13
C LEU A 284 -4.19 -12.86 1.97
N SER A 285 -4.44 -13.39 0.77
CA SER A 285 -4.60 -12.59 -0.47
C SER A 285 -6.04 -12.11 -0.71
N CYS A 286 -7.00 -12.50 0.13
CA CYS A 286 -8.43 -12.24 -0.09
C CYS A 286 -8.78 -10.76 0.16
N THR A 287 -9.42 -10.09 -0.80
CA THR A 287 -9.94 -8.72 -0.61
C THR A 287 -11.17 -8.68 0.30
N ARG A 288 -11.87 -9.81 0.47
CA ARG A 288 -13.05 -9.97 1.33
C ARG A 288 -12.67 -10.58 2.69
N VAL A 289 -11.77 -9.92 3.42
CA VAL A 289 -11.24 -10.43 4.70
C VAL A 289 -12.34 -10.65 5.76
N ARG A 290 -13.45 -9.90 5.71
CA ARG A 290 -14.58 -10.07 6.65
C ARG A 290 -15.43 -11.30 6.35
N GLU A 291 -15.38 -11.85 5.14
CA GLU A 291 -16.05 -13.11 4.77
C GLU A 291 -15.16 -14.33 5.06
N ALA A 292 -13.90 -14.11 5.44
CA ALA A 292 -12.98 -15.19 5.78
C ALA A 292 -13.35 -15.78 7.15
N THR A 293 -13.58 -17.09 7.18
CA THR A 293 -13.85 -17.85 8.41
C THR A 293 -12.59 -18.57 8.88
N LYS A 294 -12.62 -19.16 10.09
CA LYS A 294 -11.53 -20.02 10.57
C LYS A 294 -11.26 -21.23 9.66
N ILE A 295 -12.24 -21.64 8.86
CA ILE A 295 -12.19 -22.82 7.98
C ILE A 295 -11.93 -22.42 6.52
N ARG A 296 -12.38 -21.24 6.08
CA ARG A 296 -12.14 -20.70 4.72
C ARG A 296 -11.46 -19.34 4.80
N HIS A 297 -10.15 -19.33 4.55
CA HIS A 297 -9.35 -18.09 4.57
C HIS A 297 -9.45 -17.26 3.28
N HIS A 298 -9.92 -17.86 2.18
CA HIS A 298 -10.15 -17.20 0.89
C HIS A 298 -11.60 -17.37 0.46
N CYS A 299 -12.19 -16.31 -0.11
CA CYS A 299 -13.59 -16.37 -0.57
C CYS A 299 -13.77 -17.15 -1.89
N GLY A 300 -12.68 -17.44 -2.62
CA GLY A 300 -12.70 -18.15 -3.91
C GLY A 300 -13.34 -17.37 -5.07
N THR A 301 -13.85 -16.16 -4.80
CA THR A 301 -14.62 -15.34 -5.75
C THR A 301 -14.00 -13.97 -6.01
N CYS A 302 -12.95 -13.60 -5.27
CA CYS A 302 -12.22 -12.36 -5.50
C CYS A 302 -11.03 -12.58 -6.44
N SER A 303 -10.72 -11.59 -7.26
CA SER A 303 -9.64 -11.65 -8.26
C SER A 303 -8.23 -11.89 -7.70
N HIS A 304 -8.05 -11.76 -6.38
CA HIS A 304 -6.78 -11.95 -5.68
C HIS A 304 -6.74 -13.27 -4.87
N GLY A 305 -7.88 -13.95 -4.72
CA GLY A 305 -8.02 -15.14 -3.89
C GLY A 305 -7.71 -16.41 -4.70
N SER A 306 -6.45 -16.79 -4.78
CA SER A 306 -6.09 -18.15 -5.17
C SER A 306 -6.39 -19.09 -4.00
N ALA A 307 -7.48 -19.87 -4.11
CA ALA A 307 -7.72 -21.00 -3.24
C ALA A 307 -6.77 -22.12 -3.68
N PHE A 308 -5.75 -22.39 -2.86
CA PHE A 308 -4.99 -23.63 -2.90
C PHE A 308 -5.36 -24.43 -1.66
#